data_AF-H1SB80-F1
#
_entry.id   AF-H1SB80-F1
#
_cell.length_a   1.000
_cell.length_b   1.000
_cell.length_c   1.000
_cell.angle_alpha   90.00
_cell.angle_beta   90.00
_cell.angle_gamma   90.00
#
_symmetry.space_group_name_H-M   'P 1'
#
loop_
_entity.id
_entity.type
_entity.pdbx_description
1 polymer ?
#
loop_
_entity_poly.entity_id
_entity_poly.type
_entity_poly.pdbx_seq_one_letter_code
_entity_poly.pdbx_strand_id
1 'polypeptide(L)'
;MTLSTFAFIFTGVLLNACAQLLLKAGTNAIGAITIERATLLATAFRVLTQWPVLAGLTLYVVSVGVWIVGLSRVDVSIAYPMLSLGYVVNALAAWWLFGEMIGPLRVAGILLILAGASLPAFRQAEY
;
A
#
# COMPACT_ATOMS: atom_id res chain seq x y z
N MET A 1 1.22 21.90 -5.30
CA MET A 1 2.20 21.19 -4.43
C MET A 1 3.59 21.31 -5.05
N THR A 2 4.66 21.46 -4.25
CA THR A 2 6.04 21.51 -4.80
C THR A 2 6.47 20.12 -5.29
N LEU A 3 7.36 20.06 -6.29
CA LEU A 3 7.86 18.80 -6.86
C LEU A 3 8.49 17.89 -5.80
N SER A 4 9.21 18.48 -4.84
CA SER A 4 9.83 17.73 -3.76
C SER A 4 8.80 17.08 -2.84
N THR A 5 7.72 17.77 -2.48
CA THR A 5 6.64 17.19 -1.66
C THR A 5 5.90 16.09 -2.41
N PHE A 6 5.65 16.28 -3.71
CA PHE A 6 5.11 15.23 -4.57
C PHE A 6 5.98 13.98 -4.55
N ALA A 7 7.30 14.15 -4.74
CA ALA A 7 8.25 13.05 -4.75
C ALA A 7 8.25 12.27 -3.42
N PHE A 8 8.21 12.95 -2.27
CA PHE A 8 8.11 12.28 -0.96
C PHE A 8 6.82 11.47 -0.83
N ILE A 9 5.68 12.07 -1.14
CA ILE A 9 4.39 11.38 -1.03
C ILE A 9 4.34 10.18 -1.97
N PHE A 10 4.66 10.39 -3.24
CA PHE A 10 4.64 9.33 -4.25
C PHE A 10 5.60 8.18 -3.89
N THR A 11 6.83 8.50 -3.46
CA THR A 11 7.79 7.49 -3.01
C THR A 11 7.27 6.75 -1.79
N GLY A 12 6.68 7.45 -0.82
CA GLY A 12 6.02 6.83 0.34
C GLY A 12 4.89 5.88 -0.08
N VAL A 13 4.04 6.26 -1.04
CA VAL A 13 2.99 5.37 -1.57
C VAL A 13 3.60 4.11 -2.21
N LEU A 14 4.64 4.26 -3.02
CA LEU A 14 5.27 3.12 -3.70
C LEU A 14 6.00 2.19 -2.73
N LEU A 15 6.74 2.74 -1.75
CA LEU A 15 7.37 1.96 -0.69
C LEU A 15 6.33 1.17 0.11
N ASN A 16 5.20 1.79 0.44
CA ASN A 16 4.09 1.12 1.10
C ASN A 16 3.52 0.00 0.22
N ALA A 17 3.30 0.25 -1.07
CA ALA A 17 2.82 -0.77 -2.00
C ALA A 17 3.75 -2.00 -2.02
N CYS A 18 5.05 -1.77 -2.21
CA CYS A 18 6.07 -2.82 -2.14
C CYS A 18 6.06 -3.56 -0.79
N ALA A 19 5.89 -2.84 0.33
CA ALA A 19 5.81 -3.44 1.65
C ALA A 19 4.61 -4.40 1.77
N GLN A 20 3.43 -3.98 1.29
CA GLN A 20 2.24 -4.83 1.30
C GLN A 20 2.42 -6.08 0.43
N LEU A 21 3.07 -5.97 -0.73
CA LEU A 21 3.38 -7.12 -1.58
C LEU A 21 4.34 -8.11 -0.89
N LEU A 22 5.35 -7.62 -0.17
CA LEU A 22 6.26 -8.47 0.60
C LEU A 22 5.55 -9.19 1.76
N LEU A 23 4.68 -8.48 2.49
CA LEU A 23 3.82 -9.08 3.51
C LEU A 23 2.89 -10.15 2.91
N LYS A 24 2.33 -9.88 1.72
CA LYS A 24 1.52 -10.85 0.98
C LYS A 24 2.33 -12.08 0.56
N ALA A 25 3.54 -11.90 0.05
CA ALA A 25 4.44 -13.01 -0.28
C ALA A 25 4.75 -13.87 0.97
N GLY A 26 5.01 -13.23 2.11
CA GLY A 26 5.27 -13.93 3.36
C GLY A 26 4.06 -14.72 3.88
N THR A 27 2.86 -14.15 3.80
CA THR A 27 1.63 -14.86 4.20
C THR A 27 1.26 -15.99 3.24
N ASN A 28 1.50 -15.82 1.93
CA ASN A 28 1.32 -16.89 0.95
C ASN A 28 2.23 -18.11 1.23
N ALA A 29 3.43 -17.92 1.79
CA ALA A 29 4.33 -19.01 2.16
C ALA A 29 3.87 -19.81 3.39
N ILE A 30 3.13 -19.17 4.30
CA ILE A 30 2.66 -19.78 5.56
C ILE A 30 1.29 -20.45 5.37
N GLY A 31 0.46 -19.87 4.50
CA GLY A 31 -0.96 -20.21 4.36
C GLY A 31 -1.87 -19.31 5.21
N ALA A 32 -3.17 -19.62 5.21
CA ALA A 32 -4.15 -18.85 5.98
C ALA A 32 -3.85 -18.92 7.49
N ILE A 33 -3.78 -17.76 8.12
CA ILE A 33 -3.49 -17.63 9.56
C ILE A 33 -4.78 -17.88 10.34
N THR A 34 -4.82 -18.96 11.12
CA THR A 34 -5.87 -19.21 12.11
C THR A 34 -5.45 -18.65 13.46
N ILE A 35 -6.33 -17.86 14.08
CA ILE A 35 -6.08 -17.25 15.38
C ILE A 35 -6.80 -18.06 16.45
N GLU A 36 -6.04 -18.91 17.13
CA GLU A 36 -6.48 -19.64 18.32
C GLU A 36 -5.62 -19.22 19.52
N ARG A 37 -6.24 -19.07 20.70
CA ARG A 37 -5.52 -18.63 21.91
C ARG A 37 -4.35 -19.54 22.27
N ALA A 38 -4.47 -20.84 21.98
CA ALA A 38 -3.43 -21.83 22.25
C ALA A 38 -2.22 -21.73 21.30
N THR A 39 -2.41 -21.26 20.07
CA THR A 39 -1.37 -21.23 19.03
C THR A 39 -0.92 -19.82 18.67
N LEU A 40 -1.54 -18.78 19.24
CA LEU A 40 -1.28 -17.37 18.93
C LEU A 40 0.22 -17.01 18.90
N LEU A 41 0.97 -17.37 19.95
CA LEU A 41 2.40 -17.07 20.04
C LEU A 41 3.22 -17.83 18.99
N ALA A 42 2.90 -19.10 18.76
CA ALA A 42 3.59 -19.92 17.76
C ALA A 42 3.32 -19.40 16.33
N THR A 43 2.08 -19.02 16.05
CA THR A 43 1.67 -18.44 14.77
C THR A 43 2.33 -17.08 14.55
N ALA A 44 2.36 -16.21 15.56
CA ALA A 44 3.06 -14.93 15.49
C ALA A 44 4.56 -15.12 15.20
N PHE A 45 5.22 -16.04 15.92
CA PHE A 45 6.63 -16.35 15.68
C PHE A 45 6.87 -16.90 14.27
N ARG A 46 6.00 -17.80 13.78
CA ARG A 46 6.07 -18.35 12.42
C ARG A 46 5.93 -17.27 11.35
N VAL A 47 5.07 -16.28 11.58
CA VAL A 47 4.88 -15.12 10.68
C VAL A 47 6.10 -14.20 10.72
N LEU A 48 6.55 -13.82 11.90
CA LEU A 48 7.67 -12.90 12.07
C LEU A 48 9.03 -13.50 11.68
N THR A 49 9.15 -14.81 11.57
CA THR A 49 10.37 -15.48 11.07
C THR A 49 10.42 -15.60 9.55
N GLN A 50 9.34 -15.26 8.83
CA GLN A 50 9.38 -15.24 7.37
C GLN A 50 10.17 -14.03 6.87
N TRP A 51 11.19 -14.31 6.05
CA TRP A 51 12.02 -13.27 5.45
C TRP A 51 11.22 -12.19 4.69
N PRO A 52 10.22 -12.54 3.84
CA PRO A 52 9.41 -11.51 3.17
C PRO A 52 8.59 -10.67 4.14
N VAL A 53 8.13 -11.23 5.26
CA VAL A 53 7.40 -10.46 6.28
C VAL A 53 8.31 -9.45 6.93
N LEU A 54 9.52 -9.86 7.35
CA LEU A 54 10.50 -8.96 7.96
C LEU A 54 10.89 -7.84 6.99
N ALA A 55 11.20 -8.18 5.74
CA ALA A 55 11.51 -7.20 4.70
C ALA A 55 10.34 -6.22 4.47
N GLY A 56 9.12 -6.73 4.40
CA GLY A 56 7.90 -5.91 4.27
C GLY A 56 7.69 -4.97 5.45
N LEU A 57 7.86 -5.45 6.68
CA LEU A 57 7.75 -4.62 7.89
C LEU A 57 8.81 -3.52 7.94
N THR A 58 10.07 -3.85 7.65
CA THR A 58 11.15 -2.85 7.58
C THR A 58 10.86 -1.81 6.50
N LEU A 59 10.44 -2.24 5.31
CA LEU A 59 10.10 -1.35 4.21
C LEU A 59 8.91 -0.45 4.55
N TYR A 60 7.92 -0.97 5.28
CA TYR A 60 6.78 -0.20 5.77
C TYR A 60 7.20 0.88 6.76
N VAL A 61 8.12 0.59 7.69
CA VAL A 61 8.66 1.60 8.62
C VAL A 61 9.35 2.73 7.86
N VAL A 62 10.19 2.39 6.87
CA VAL A 62 10.85 3.38 6.01
C VAL A 62 9.81 4.20 5.24
N SER A 63 8.81 3.53 4.67
CA SER A 63 7.70 4.14 3.94
C SER A 63 6.97 5.17 4.80
N VAL A 64 6.63 4.82 6.04
CA VAL A 64 5.96 5.72 6.98
C VAL A 64 6.85 6.92 7.32
N GLY A 65 8.15 6.72 7.50
CA GLY A 65 9.10 7.81 7.71
C GLY A 65 9.08 8.83 6.56
N VAL A 66 9.14 8.35 5.32
CA VAL A 66 9.04 9.19 4.10
C VAL A 66 7.68 9.88 4.01
N TRP A 67 6.60 9.15 4.33
CA TRP A 67 5.23 9.67 4.31
C TRP A 67 5.02 10.83 5.29
N ILE A 68 5.56 10.72 6.51
CA ILE A 68 5.50 11.78 7.54
C ILE A 68 6.17 13.07 7.03
N VAL A 69 7.30 12.95 6.31
CA VAL A 69 7.97 14.13 5.70
C VAL A 69 7.12 14.76 4.60
N GLY A 70 6.36 13.96 3.85
CA GLY A 70 5.40 14.48 2.87
C GLY A 70 4.21 15.20 3.52
N LEU A 71 3.61 14.57 4.54
CA LEU A 71 2.47 15.13 5.29
C LEU A 71 2.80 16.41 6.05
N SER A 72 4.04 16.64 6.45
CA SER A 72 4.43 17.91 7.08
C SER A 72 4.41 19.10 6.12
N ARG A 73 4.21 18.87 4.82
CA ARG A 73 4.32 19.89 3.75
C ARG A 73 3.06 20.05 2.91
N VAL A 74 2.03 19.26 3.16
CA VAL A 74 0.76 19.35 2.44
C VAL A 74 -0.38 18.84 3.32
N ASP A 75 -1.56 19.36 3.07
CA ASP A 75 -2.76 18.90 3.76
C ASP A 75 -3.07 17.43 3.47
N VAL A 76 -3.57 16.77 4.50
CA VAL A 76 -3.96 15.35 4.48
C VAL A 76 -4.97 15.05 3.36
N SER A 77 -5.89 15.97 3.09
CA SER A 77 -6.90 15.87 2.02
C SER A 77 -6.31 15.83 0.61
N ILE A 78 -5.09 16.33 0.43
CA ILE A 78 -4.36 16.34 -0.84
C ILE A 78 -3.47 15.09 -0.94
N ALA A 79 -2.87 14.67 0.17
CA ALA A 79 -2.00 13.48 0.21
C ALA A 79 -2.78 12.17 0.05
N TYR A 80 -3.92 12.01 0.71
CA TYR A 80 -4.68 10.76 0.74
C TYR A 80 -5.15 10.27 -0.64
N PRO A 81 -5.61 11.14 -1.57
CA PRO A 81 -5.87 10.74 -2.94
C PRO A 81 -4.70 10.04 -3.61
N MET A 82 -3.45 10.37 -3.29
CA MET A 82 -2.28 9.70 -3.87
C MET A 82 -2.14 8.24 -3.42
N LEU A 83 -2.70 7.84 -2.27
CA LEU A 83 -2.71 6.43 -1.84
C LEU A 83 -3.48 5.53 -2.80
N SER A 84 -4.45 6.09 -3.54
CA SER A 84 -5.18 5.34 -4.57
C SER A 84 -4.24 4.75 -5.64
N LEU A 85 -3.14 5.44 -5.97
CA LEU A 85 -2.13 4.94 -6.90
C LEU A 85 -1.45 3.69 -6.35
N GLY A 86 -1.20 3.64 -5.04
CA GLY A 86 -0.66 2.45 -4.36
C GLY A 86 -1.61 1.25 -4.47
N TYR A 87 -2.92 1.49 -4.42
CA TYR A 87 -3.91 0.43 -4.64
C TYR A 87 -3.85 -0.14 -6.06
N VAL A 88 -3.70 0.72 -7.08
CA VAL A 88 -3.54 0.29 -8.48
C VAL A 88 -2.25 -0.51 -8.66
N VAL A 89 -1.14 0.00 -8.14
CA VAL A 89 0.17 -0.69 -8.19
C VAL A 89 0.06 -2.06 -7.53
N ASN A 90 -0.53 -2.15 -6.34
CA ASN A 90 -0.73 -3.42 -5.64
C ASN A 90 -1.62 -4.38 -6.43
N ALA A 91 -2.73 -3.92 -7.01
CA ALA A 91 -3.62 -4.78 -7.77
C ALA A 91 -2.92 -5.38 -9.01
N LEU A 92 -2.22 -4.54 -9.78
CA LEU A 92 -1.49 -4.97 -10.97
C LEU A 92 -0.31 -5.89 -10.61
N ALA A 93 0.46 -5.52 -9.57
CA ALA A 93 1.58 -6.31 -9.12
C ALA A 93 1.13 -7.65 -8.50
N ALA A 94 0.02 -7.69 -7.76
CA ALA A 94 -0.52 -8.93 -7.21
C ALA A 94 -1.03 -9.87 -8.30
N TRP A 95 -1.65 -9.33 -9.35
CA TRP A 95 -2.01 -10.11 -10.54
C TRP A 95 -0.78 -10.69 -11.23
N TRP A 96 0.26 -9.89 -11.43
CA TRP A 96 1.47 -10.30 -12.13
C TRP A 96 2.36 -11.26 -11.31
N LEU A 97 2.58 -10.97 -10.02
CA LEU A 97 3.49 -11.70 -9.15
C LEU A 97 2.84 -12.90 -8.45
N PHE A 98 1.56 -12.81 -8.09
CA PHE A 98 0.85 -13.84 -7.32
C PHE A 98 -0.25 -14.54 -8.13
N GLY A 99 -0.49 -14.13 -9.37
CA GLY A 99 -1.53 -14.72 -10.23
C GLY A 99 -2.95 -14.41 -9.76
N GLU A 100 -3.15 -13.38 -8.94
CA GLU A 100 -4.49 -13.03 -8.44
C GLU A 100 -5.40 -12.58 -9.58
N MET A 101 -6.53 -13.26 -9.80
CA MET A 101 -7.50 -12.87 -10.83
C MET A 101 -8.10 -11.49 -10.51
N ILE A 102 -7.93 -10.55 -11.45
CA ILE A 102 -8.62 -9.25 -11.41
C ILE A 102 -9.94 -9.39 -12.16
N GLY A 103 -11.02 -9.62 -11.42
CA GLY A 103 -12.36 -9.68 -12.01
C GLY A 103 -12.84 -8.32 -12.54
N PRO A 104 -13.81 -8.29 -13.48
CA PRO A 104 -14.33 -7.07 -14.08
C PRO A 104 -14.83 -6.04 -13.06
N LEU A 105 -15.47 -6.50 -11.97
CA LEU A 105 -15.95 -5.63 -10.90
C LEU A 105 -14.81 -4.95 -10.13
N ARG A 106 -13.67 -5.65 -9.95
CA ARG A 106 -12.48 -5.08 -9.30
C ARG A 106 -11.86 -3.99 -10.18
N VAL A 107 -11.81 -4.20 -11.50
CA VAL A 107 -11.38 -3.18 -12.46
C VAL A 107 -12.30 -1.96 -12.41
N ALA A 108 -13.62 -2.17 -12.44
CA ALA A 108 -14.58 -1.07 -12.33
C ALA A 108 -14.41 -0.28 -11.02
N GLY A 109 -14.22 -0.98 -9.89
CA GLY A 109 -13.92 -0.35 -8.60
C GLY A 109 -12.63 0.46 -8.61
N ILE A 110 -11.56 -0.06 -9.21
CA ILE A 110 -10.29 0.67 -9.39
C ILE A 110 -10.52 1.96 -10.19
N LEU A 111 -11.25 1.89 -11.31
CA LEU A 111 -11.56 3.06 -12.12
C LEU A 111 -12.37 4.11 -11.36
N LEU A 112 -13.34 3.69 -10.54
CA LEU A 112 -14.11 4.58 -9.68
C LEU A 112 -13.24 5.25 -8.60
N ILE A 113 -12.33 4.50 -7.96
CA ILE A 113 -11.38 5.04 -6.99
C ILE A 113 -10.49 6.08 -7.66
N LEU A 114 -9.96 5.79 -8.85
CA LEU A 114 -9.13 6.73 -9.62
C LEU A 114 -9.90 7.99 -10.02
N ALA A 115 -11.15 7.84 -10.47
CA ALA A 115 -12.01 8.99 -10.76
C ALA A 115 -12.23 9.86 -9.51
N GLY A 116 -12.58 9.25 -8.38
CA GLY A 116 -12.75 9.96 -7.11
C GLY A 116 -11.47 10.65 -6.63
N ALA A 117 -10.32 10.00 -6.77
CA ALA A 117 -9.01 10.55 -6.40
C ALA A 117 -8.60 11.75 -7.28
N SER A 118 -9.13 11.86 -8.51
CA SER A 118 -8.87 13.01 -9.38
C SER A 118 -9.66 14.26 -9.00
N LEU A 119 -10.82 14.13 -8.33
CA LEU A 119 -11.70 15.27 -8.00
C LEU A 119 -11.02 16.36 -7.14
N PRO A 120 -10.27 16.03 -6.07
CA PRO A 120 -9.52 17.03 -5.32
C PRO A 120 -8.44 17.72 -6.14
N ALA A 121 -7.87 17.05 -7.14
CA ALA A 121 -6.87 17.63 -8.05
C ALA A 121 -7.52 18.64 -9.01
N PHE A 122 -8.71 18.34 -9.53
CA PHE A 122 -9.48 19.29 -10.35
C PHE A 122 -9.84 20.56 -9.57
N ARG A 123 -10.28 20.43 -8.31
CA ARG A 123 -10.62 21.57 -7.46
C ARG A 123 -9.42 22.49 -7.16
N GLN A 124 -8.19 21.98 -7.23
CA GLN A 124 -6.97 22.79 -7.06
C GLN A 124 -6.55 23.56 -8.32
N ALA A 125 -7.01 23.15 -9.51
CA ALA A 125 -6.71 23.84 -10.76
C ALA A 125 -7.59 25.08 -11.01
N GLU A 126 -8.64 25.26 -10.20
CA GLU A 126 -9.62 26.36 -10.31
C GLU A 126 -9.32 27.55 -9.37
N TYR A 127 -8.18 27.55 -8.67
CA TYR A 127 -7.69 28.65 -7.82
C TYR A 127 -6.26 29.05 -8.20
#